data_AF-A0A1W2F5X4-F1
#
_entry.id   AF-A0A1W2F5X4-F1
#
_cell.length_a   1.000
_cell.length_b   1.000
_cell.length_c   1.000
_cell.angle_alpha   90.00
_cell.angle_beta   90.00
_cell.angle_gamma   90.00
#
_symmetry.space_group_name_H-M   'P 1'
#
loop_
_entity.id
_entity.type
_entity.pdbx_description
1 polymer ?
#
loop_
_entity_poly.entity_id
_entity_poly.type
_entity_poly.pdbx_seq_one_letter_code
_entity_poly.pdbx_strand_id
1 'polypeptide(L)'
;MVIISSNFRSGNPVSFRAFYFSANSERLKEVEIEQFACLEKKVNSKMEQINNEIYSGTYNAPILAFGENKYTFFTPDDTGTGIAYKGLIVFDLSVLDLTKLPLLVHDSVLLKQISDEAIEKILELYKNQNKQVIIALDKQDSYTEASQVILNKNVVLKLSTNGEELFGRSWG
;
A
#
# COMPACT_ATOMS: atom_id res chain seq x y z
N MET A 1 36.66 15.37 -13.79
CA MET A 1 36.53 15.80 -15.20
C MET A 1 37.12 14.71 -16.05
N VAL A 2 36.29 13.91 -16.72
CA VAL A 2 36.75 12.86 -17.65
C VAL A 2 36.60 13.44 -19.06
N ILE A 3 37.72 13.68 -19.73
CA ILE A 3 37.74 14.09 -21.14
C ILE A 3 37.93 12.83 -21.97
N ILE A 4 36.90 12.39 -22.68
CA ILE A 4 37.02 11.33 -23.69
C ILE A 4 37.39 12.00 -25.01
N SER A 5 38.65 11.87 -25.43
CA SER A 5 39.08 12.20 -26.79
C SER A 5 38.94 10.95 -27.65
N SER A 6 38.07 10.99 -28.66
CA SER A 6 38.02 9.99 -29.73
C SER A 6 38.38 10.65 -31.06
N ASN A 7 39.38 10.09 -31.73
CA ASN A 7 39.88 10.55 -33.03
C ASN A 7 38.77 10.45 -34.10
N PHE A 8 38.41 11.60 -34.66
CA PHE A 8 37.33 11.75 -35.64
C PHE A 8 37.75 11.23 -37.03
N ARG A 9 37.11 10.16 -37.50
CA ARG A 9 36.84 9.97 -38.94
C ARG A 9 35.40 10.42 -39.20
N SER A 10 35.21 11.13 -40.32
CA SER A 10 34.00 11.87 -40.71
C SER A 10 32.72 11.00 -40.84
N GLY A 11 32.15 10.60 -39.70
CA GLY A 11 30.81 10.03 -39.60
C GLY A 11 29.76 11.12 -39.45
N ASN A 12 28.62 10.94 -40.12
CA ASN A 12 27.52 11.90 -40.18
C ASN A 12 26.98 12.24 -38.77
N PRO A 13 27.03 13.50 -38.28
CA PRO A 13 26.75 13.84 -36.87
C PRO A 13 25.34 13.49 -36.40
N VAL A 14 24.37 13.35 -37.32
CA VAL A 14 23.01 12.88 -37.05
C VAL A 14 22.99 11.42 -36.56
N SER A 15 23.86 10.56 -37.11
CA SER A 15 23.95 9.14 -36.75
C SER A 15 24.49 8.94 -35.33
N PHE A 16 25.44 9.77 -34.90
CA PHE A 16 26.01 9.70 -33.56
C PHE A 16 25.00 10.12 -32.49
N ARG A 17 24.27 11.23 -32.70
CA ARG A 17 23.22 11.67 -31.76
C ARG A 17 22.08 10.64 -31.64
N ALA A 18 21.68 10.04 -32.76
CA ALA A 18 20.67 8.99 -32.78
C ALA A 18 21.13 7.74 -32.01
N PHE A 19 22.38 7.32 -32.19
CA PHE A 19 22.98 6.18 -31.47
C PHE A 19 23.09 6.42 -29.95
N TYR A 20 23.53 7.61 -29.53
CA TYR A 20 23.58 7.95 -28.10
C TYR A 20 22.18 8.03 -27.48
N PHE A 21 21.20 8.53 -28.23
CA PHE A 21 19.81 8.57 -27.78
C PHE A 21 19.22 7.16 -27.65
N SER A 22 19.48 6.26 -28.61
CA SER A 22 19.02 4.87 -28.52
C SER A 22 19.67 4.12 -27.35
N ALA A 23 20.99 4.25 -27.17
CA ALA A 23 21.71 3.60 -26.06
C ALA A 23 21.25 4.12 -24.68
N ASN A 24 20.97 5.43 -24.56
CA ASN A 24 20.43 5.99 -23.31
C ASN A 24 18.99 5.51 -23.03
N SER A 25 18.17 5.33 -24.07
CA SER A 25 16.81 4.81 -23.96
C SER A 25 16.81 3.33 -23.53
N GLU A 26 17.68 2.52 -24.11
CA GLU A 26 17.87 1.11 -23.72
C GLU A 26 18.31 1.00 -22.26
N ARG A 27 19.35 1.75 -21.86
CA ARG A 27 19.83 1.77 -20.47
C ARG A 27 18.77 2.25 -19.49
N LEU A 28 17.94 3.21 -19.87
CA LEU A 28 16.84 3.68 -19.03
C LEU A 28 15.83 2.57 -18.77
N LYS A 29 15.44 1.84 -19.82
CA LYS A 29 14.51 0.70 -19.71
C LYS A 29 15.07 -0.42 -18.85
N GLU A 30 16.35 -0.75 -19.01
CA GLU A 30 17.00 -1.77 -18.17
C GLU A 30 16.94 -1.39 -16.68
N VAL A 31 17.31 -0.16 -16.34
CA VAL A 31 17.26 0.32 -14.96
C VAL A 31 15.81 0.33 -14.43
N GLU A 32 14.85 0.76 -15.23
CA GLU A 32 13.43 0.76 -14.85
C GLU A 32 12.92 -0.66 -14.52
N ILE A 33 13.21 -1.64 -15.39
CA ILE A 33 12.86 -3.05 -15.17
C ILE A 33 13.49 -3.57 -13.89
N GLU A 34 14.77 -3.29 -13.66
CA GLU A 34 15.48 -3.72 -12.45
C GLU A 34 14.87 -3.10 -11.18
N GLN A 35 14.54 -1.80 -11.22
CA GLN A 35 13.92 -1.11 -10.08
C GLN A 35 12.52 -1.65 -9.80
N PHE A 36 11.70 -1.88 -10.83
CA PHE A 36 10.38 -2.47 -10.66
C PHE A 36 10.45 -3.88 -10.09
N ALA A 37 11.35 -4.73 -10.58
CA ALA A 37 11.54 -6.06 -10.01
C ALA A 37 11.96 -6.00 -8.52
N CYS A 38 12.82 -5.05 -8.16
CA CYS A 38 13.24 -4.84 -6.78
C CYS A 38 12.09 -4.35 -5.88
N LEU A 39 11.29 -3.40 -6.37
CA LEU A 39 10.12 -2.88 -5.66
C LEU A 39 9.05 -3.96 -5.49
N GLU A 40 8.71 -4.65 -6.57
CA GLU A 40 7.76 -5.77 -6.59
C GLU A 40 8.12 -6.80 -5.53
N LYS A 41 9.36 -7.28 -5.54
CA LYS A 41 9.85 -8.26 -4.56
C LYS A 41 9.71 -7.74 -3.13
N LYS A 42 10.15 -6.51 -2.85
CA LYS A 42 10.11 -5.94 -1.49
C LYS A 42 8.69 -5.79 -0.97
N VAL A 43 7.81 -5.22 -1.79
CA VAL A 43 6.41 -4.98 -1.43
C VAL A 43 5.67 -6.31 -1.29
N ASN A 44 5.79 -7.24 -2.24
CA ASN A 44 5.14 -8.54 -2.16
C ASN A 44 5.59 -9.36 -0.95
N SER A 45 6.89 -9.40 -0.64
CA SER A 45 7.37 -10.09 0.56
C SER A 45 6.82 -9.47 1.85
N LYS A 46 6.68 -8.15 1.90
CA LYS A 46 6.11 -7.47 3.07
C LYS A 46 4.61 -7.69 3.19
N MET A 47 3.88 -7.66 2.07
CA MET A 47 2.46 -7.98 2.01
C MET A 47 2.18 -9.42 2.43
N GLU A 48 3.03 -10.36 2.01
CA GLU A 48 2.95 -11.76 2.43
C GLU A 48 3.14 -11.90 3.94
N GLN A 49 4.15 -11.25 4.51
CA GLN A 49 4.37 -11.25 5.96
C GLN A 49 3.14 -10.74 6.71
N ILE A 50 2.63 -9.55 6.35
CA ILE A 50 1.48 -8.94 7.03
C ILE A 50 0.22 -9.77 6.85
N ASN A 51 -0.04 -10.30 5.64
CA ASN A 51 -1.19 -11.16 5.39
C ASN A 51 -1.13 -12.45 6.24
N ASN A 52 0.06 -13.00 6.44
CA ASN A 52 0.26 -14.16 7.33
C ASN A 52 0.04 -13.82 8.80
N GLU A 53 0.30 -12.59 9.24
CA GLU A 53 -0.06 -12.14 10.59
C GLU A 53 -1.58 -12.07 10.79
N ILE A 54 -2.34 -11.73 9.73
CA ILE A 54 -3.82 -11.69 9.76
C ILE A 54 -4.43 -13.10 9.71
N TYR A 55 -3.94 -13.96 8.81
CA TYR A 55 -4.62 -15.22 8.46
C TYR A 55 -3.84 -16.49 8.86
N SER A 56 -2.67 -16.37 9.48
CA SER A 56 -1.82 -17.52 9.82
C SER A 56 -1.53 -18.45 8.63
N GLY A 57 -1.37 -17.88 7.43
CA GLY A 57 -1.06 -18.62 6.19
C GLY A 57 -2.23 -19.35 5.54
N THR A 58 -3.47 -19.17 6.03
CA THR A 58 -4.66 -19.84 5.47
C THR A 58 -5.21 -19.19 4.21
N TYR A 59 -4.88 -17.92 3.96
CA TYR A 59 -5.31 -17.15 2.78
C TYR A 59 -4.12 -16.63 1.99
N ASN A 60 -4.27 -16.59 0.66
CA ASN A 60 -3.27 -16.00 -0.22
C ASN A 60 -3.08 -14.50 0.07
N ALA A 61 -1.83 -14.04 -0.02
CA ALA A 61 -1.49 -12.62 0.06
C ALA A 61 -1.83 -11.90 -1.26
N PRO A 62 -2.11 -10.59 -1.21
CA PRO A 62 -2.21 -9.81 -2.43
C PRO A 62 -0.86 -9.78 -3.15
N ILE A 63 -0.89 -9.75 -4.48
CA ILE A 63 0.27 -9.71 -5.35
C ILE A 63 0.19 -8.43 -6.18
N LEU A 64 1.23 -7.61 -6.10
CA LEU A 64 1.51 -6.52 -7.03
C LEU A 64 2.46 -7.05 -8.10
N ALA A 65 2.15 -6.82 -9.38
CA ALA A 65 3.10 -7.07 -10.46
C ALA A 65 3.18 -5.86 -11.41
N PHE A 66 4.40 -5.42 -11.71
CA PHE A 66 4.63 -4.31 -12.63
C PHE A 66 4.81 -4.82 -14.06
N GLY A 67 4.16 -4.14 -15.02
CA GLY A 67 4.43 -4.25 -16.44
C GLY A 67 4.93 -2.91 -17.00
N GLU A 68 5.26 -2.86 -18.29
CA GLU A 68 5.88 -1.67 -18.90
C GLU A 68 5.14 -0.35 -18.68
N ASN A 69 3.80 -0.35 -18.69
CA ASN A 69 2.98 0.86 -18.53
C ASN A 69 1.72 0.62 -17.67
N LYS A 70 1.73 -0.44 -16.86
CA LYS A 70 0.58 -0.85 -16.05
C LYS A 70 1.05 -1.67 -14.86
N TYR A 71 0.17 -1.86 -13.89
CA TYR A 71 0.37 -2.85 -12.84
C TYR A 71 -0.87 -3.74 -12.74
N THR A 72 -0.68 -4.93 -12.17
CA THR A 72 -1.78 -5.76 -11.68
C THR A 72 -1.69 -5.85 -10.17
N PHE A 73 -2.84 -5.83 -9.51
CA PHE A 73 -2.95 -6.01 -8.08
C PHE A 73 -4.15 -6.91 -7.79
N PHE A 74 -3.90 -8.11 -7.26
CA PHE A 74 -4.95 -9.10 -7.05
C PHE A 74 -4.58 -10.07 -5.92
N THR A 75 -5.56 -10.75 -5.35
CA THR A 75 -5.34 -11.89 -4.46
C THR A 75 -5.63 -13.18 -5.23
N PRO A 76 -4.69 -14.14 -5.31
CA PRO A 76 -4.94 -15.41 -5.97
C PRO A 76 -6.11 -16.17 -5.35
N ASP A 77 -6.92 -16.81 -6.19
CA ASP A 77 -8.07 -17.65 -5.83
C ASP A 77 -9.20 -16.97 -5.05
N ASP A 78 -9.17 -15.64 -4.90
CA ASP A 78 -10.19 -14.89 -4.17
C ASP A 78 -10.42 -13.49 -4.76
N THR A 79 -11.63 -13.28 -5.29
CA THR A 79 -12.08 -12.02 -5.89
C THR A 79 -13.14 -11.31 -5.06
N GLY A 80 -13.36 -11.74 -3.82
CA GLY A 80 -14.35 -11.15 -2.93
C GLY A 80 -14.03 -9.68 -2.60
N THR A 81 -15.08 -8.85 -2.53
CA THR A 81 -14.93 -7.41 -2.23
C THR A 81 -14.16 -7.16 -0.93
N GLY A 82 -14.47 -7.87 0.15
CA GLY A 82 -13.75 -7.74 1.42
C GLY A 82 -12.28 -8.11 1.33
N ILE A 83 -11.94 -9.09 0.48
CA ILE A 83 -10.56 -9.53 0.26
C ILE A 83 -9.78 -8.51 -0.57
N ALA A 84 -10.44 -7.86 -1.53
CA ALA A 84 -9.87 -6.74 -2.28
C ALA A 84 -9.55 -5.54 -1.34
N TYR A 85 -10.50 -5.15 -0.49
CA TYR A 85 -10.28 -4.06 0.49
C TYR A 85 -9.21 -4.41 1.52
N LYS A 86 -9.20 -5.64 2.03
CA LYS A 86 -8.11 -6.15 2.88
C LYS A 86 -6.78 -6.09 2.15
N GLY A 87 -6.74 -6.45 0.86
CA GLY A 87 -5.54 -6.36 0.04
C GLY A 87 -4.96 -4.95 0.02
N LEU A 88 -5.82 -3.93 -0.15
CA LEU A 88 -5.39 -2.52 -0.11
C LEU A 88 -4.79 -2.14 1.26
N ILE A 89 -5.43 -2.54 2.37
CA ILE A 89 -4.89 -2.28 3.72
C ILE A 89 -3.53 -2.93 3.92
N VAL A 90 -3.37 -4.18 3.46
CA VAL A 90 -2.09 -4.91 3.55
C VAL A 90 -1.00 -4.21 2.72
N PHE A 91 -1.36 -3.70 1.53
CA PHE A 91 -0.45 -2.90 0.71
C PHE A 91 -0.06 -1.59 1.41
N ASP A 92 -1.03 -0.84 1.93
CA ASP A 92 -0.79 0.44 2.59
C ASP A 92 0.09 0.29 3.83
N LEU A 93 -0.13 -0.75 4.64
CA LEU A 93 0.75 -1.09 5.76
C LEU A 93 2.15 -1.52 5.31
N SER A 94 2.27 -2.23 4.19
CA SER A 94 3.57 -2.59 3.62
C SER A 94 4.35 -1.35 3.19
N VAL A 95 3.69 -0.40 2.53
CA VAL A 95 4.27 0.87 2.13
C VAL A 95 4.63 1.71 3.36
N LEU A 96 3.76 1.74 4.37
CA LEU A 96 4.05 2.41 5.63
C LEU A 96 5.34 1.85 6.25
N ASP A 97 5.48 0.53 6.37
CA ASP A 97 6.65 -0.10 6.98
C ASP A 97 7.94 0.07 6.17
N LEU A 98 7.88 -0.01 4.85
CA LEU A 98 9.05 0.03 3.97
C LEU A 98 9.60 1.44 3.73
N THR A 99 8.82 2.47 4.05
CA THR A 99 9.17 3.87 3.74
C THR A 99 9.41 4.71 4.98
N LYS A 100 9.76 5.99 4.78
CA LYS A 100 9.86 6.99 5.87
C LYS A 100 8.54 7.71 6.13
N LEU A 101 7.43 7.28 5.54
CA LEU A 101 6.12 7.90 5.80
C LEU A 101 5.81 7.83 7.31
N PRO A 102 5.42 8.95 7.93
CA PRO A 102 5.22 9.00 9.38
C PRO A 102 3.81 8.60 9.82
N LEU A 103 2.84 8.63 8.90
CA LEU A 103 1.41 8.54 9.19
C LEU A 103 0.69 7.76 8.09
N LEU A 104 -0.31 6.97 8.49
CA LEU A 104 -1.32 6.36 7.63
C LEU A 104 -2.72 6.83 8.07
N VAL A 105 -3.59 7.11 7.10
CA VAL A 105 -4.99 7.49 7.35
C VAL A 105 -5.92 6.62 6.52
N HIS A 106 -6.82 5.87 7.16
CA HIS A 106 -7.83 5.06 6.47
C HIS A 106 -9.25 5.54 6.80
N ASP A 107 -10.07 5.66 5.76
CA ASP A 107 -11.50 5.93 5.89
C ASP A 107 -12.28 4.63 6.16
N SER A 108 -13.44 4.78 6.77
CA SER A 108 -14.41 3.75 7.13
C SER A 108 -14.85 2.88 5.95
N VAL A 109 -14.88 3.41 4.72
CA VAL A 109 -15.28 2.66 3.52
C VAL A 109 -14.38 1.45 3.29
N LEU A 110 -13.08 1.58 3.56
CA LEU A 110 -12.12 0.47 3.40
C LEU A 110 -12.38 -0.64 4.43
N LEU A 111 -12.74 -0.27 5.65
CA LEU A 111 -12.85 -1.19 6.79
C LEU A 111 -14.22 -1.89 6.84
N LYS A 112 -15.29 -1.23 6.39
CA LYS A 112 -16.67 -1.73 6.45
C LYS A 112 -16.93 -3.01 5.64
N GLN A 113 -16.11 -3.32 4.65
CA GLN A 113 -16.31 -4.44 3.73
C GLN A 113 -15.55 -5.70 4.14
N ILE A 114 -14.70 -5.60 5.16
CA ILE A 114 -13.82 -6.67 5.63
C ILE A 114 -14.53 -7.42 6.77
N SER A 115 -14.30 -8.73 6.88
CA SER A 115 -14.92 -9.53 7.95
C SER A 115 -14.44 -9.08 9.33
N ASP A 116 -15.28 -9.28 10.34
CA ASP A 116 -14.99 -8.84 11.71
C ASP A 116 -13.73 -9.51 12.28
N GLU A 117 -13.48 -10.78 11.95
CA GLU A 117 -12.28 -11.51 12.39
C GLU A 117 -11.00 -10.90 11.78
N ALA A 118 -11.05 -10.53 10.50
CA ALA A 118 -9.91 -9.90 9.84
C ALA A 118 -9.71 -8.46 10.34
N ILE A 119 -10.79 -7.73 10.61
CA ILE A 119 -10.73 -6.38 11.22
C ILE A 119 -10.05 -6.44 12.59
N GLU A 120 -10.37 -7.42 13.43
CA GLU A 120 -9.70 -7.57 14.73
C GLU A 120 -8.18 -7.63 14.59
N LYS A 121 -7.67 -8.46 13.66
CA LYS A 121 -6.24 -8.58 13.39
C LYS A 121 -5.63 -7.33 12.77
N ILE A 122 -6.37 -6.65 11.90
CA ILE A 122 -5.95 -5.36 11.34
C ILE A 122 -5.84 -4.29 12.43
N LEU A 123 -6.77 -4.25 13.40
CA LEU A 123 -6.70 -3.33 14.55
C LEU A 123 -5.50 -3.64 15.46
N GLU A 124 -5.18 -4.92 15.66
CA GLU A 124 -3.95 -5.33 16.36
C GLU A 124 -2.70 -4.82 15.63
N LEU A 125 -2.65 -4.95 14.30
CA LEU A 125 -1.56 -4.42 13.48
C LEU A 125 -1.44 -2.90 13.63
N TYR A 126 -2.54 -2.15 13.49
CA TYR A 126 -2.53 -0.69 13.66
C TYR A 126 -2.05 -0.26 15.04
N LYS A 127 -2.51 -0.93 16.09
CA LYS A 127 -2.12 -0.63 17.47
C LYS A 127 -0.63 -0.88 17.72
N ASN A 128 -0.06 -1.89 17.08
CA ASN A 128 1.34 -2.28 17.26
C ASN A 128 2.30 -1.49 16.35
N GLN A 129 1.80 -0.58 15.52
CA GLN A 129 2.63 0.27 14.67
C GLN A 129 3.44 1.27 15.48
N ASN A 130 4.71 1.46 15.08
CA ASN A 130 5.58 2.51 15.62
C ASN A 130 5.34 3.87 14.95
N LYS A 131 4.44 3.92 13.97
CA LYS A 131 4.07 5.09 13.18
C LYS A 131 2.62 5.44 13.47
N GLN A 132 2.24 6.69 13.24
CA GLN A 132 0.87 7.10 13.53
C GLN A 132 -0.09 6.44 12.53
N VAL A 133 -1.21 5.92 13.04
CA VAL A 133 -2.31 5.42 12.22
C VAL A 133 -3.59 6.08 12.69
N ILE A 134 -4.33 6.69 11.77
CA ILE A 134 -5.64 7.30 12.04
C ILE A 134 -6.67 6.56 11.21
N ILE A 135 -7.73 6.08 11.85
CA ILE A 135 -8.82 5.40 11.16
C ILE A 135 -10.16 6.04 11.49
N ALA A 136 -11.05 6.06 10.52
CA ALA A 136 -12.47 6.32 10.72
C ALA A 136 -13.23 4.99 10.68
N LEU A 137 -14.17 4.80 11.62
CA LEU A 137 -15.00 3.60 11.71
C LEU A 137 -16.42 3.97 12.13
N ASP A 138 -17.39 3.27 11.55
CA ASP A 138 -18.80 3.34 11.97
C ASP A 138 -19.18 2.07 12.72
N LYS A 139 -20.24 2.14 13.54
CA LYS A 139 -20.86 0.98 14.22
C LYS A 139 -19.89 0.10 15.01
N GLN A 140 -19.13 0.69 15.95
CA GLN A 140 -18.17 -0.06 16.77
C GLN A 140 -18.78 -1.30 17.47
N ASP A 141 -20.08 -1.27 17.79
CA ASP A 141 -20.78 -2.30 18.55
C ASP A 141 -21.04 -3.57 17.73
N SER A 142 -20.84 -3.56 16.39
CA SER A 142 -20.96 -4.75 15.56
C SER A 142 -19.69 -5.59 15.50
N TYR A 143 -18.56 -5.07 15.98
CA TYR A 143 -17.28 -5.80 15.97
C TYR A 143 -17.12 -6.73 17.18
N THR A 144 -16.13 -7.62 17.11
CA THR A 144 -15.75 -8.51 18.21
C THR A 144 -15.43 -7.72 19.50
N GLU A 145 -15.59 -8.36 20.67
CA GLU A 145 -15.27 -7.73 21.96
C GLU A 145 -13.82 -7.24 22.02
N ALA A 146 -12.88 -8.01 21.46
CA ALA A 146 -11.47 -7.62 21.41
C ALA A 146 -11.26 -6.36 20.54
N SER A 147 -11.92 -6.28 19.39
CA SER A 147 -11.93 -5.09 18.53
C SER A 147 -12.48 -3.88 19.27
N GLN A 148 -13.61 -4.03 19.96
CA GLN A 148 -14.22 -2.96 20.77
C GLN A 148 -13.28 -2.47 21.87
N VAL A 149 -12.55 -3.37 22.54
CA VAL A 149 -11.54 -3.00 23.55
C VAL A 149 -10.41 -2.17 22.94
N ILE A 150 -9.92 -2.53 21.74
CA ILE A 150 -8.88 -1.74 21.06
C ILE A 150 -9.42 -0.37 20.68
N LEU A 151 -10.61 -0.29 20.08
CA LEU A 151 -11.22 0.96 19.63
C LEU A 151 -11.50 1.91 20.80
N ASN A 152 -12.16 1.42 21.86
CA ASN A 152 -12.51 2.23 23.02
C ASN A 152 -11.28 2.78 23.76
N LYS A 153 -10.16 2.06 23.77
CA LYS A 153 -8.92 2.52 24.40
C LYS A 153 -8.18 3.59 23.58
N ASN A 154 -8.40 3.64 22.26
CA ASN A 154 -7.65 4.51 21.35
C ASN A 154 -8.52 5.58 20.68
N VAL A 155 -9.79 5.69 21.08
CA VAL A 155 -10.72 6.67 20.50
C VAL A 155 -10.29 8.09 20.85
N VAL A 156 -10.08 8.92 19.82
CA VAL A 156 -9.76 10.35 19.98
C VAL A 156 -11.02 11.20 19.85
N LEU A 157 -11.89 10.85 18.90
CA LEU A 157 -13.15 11.52 18.64
C LEU A 157 -14.24 10.46 18.43
N LYS A 158 -15.31 10.57 19.20
CA LYS A 158 -16.54 9.78 19.03
C LYS A 158 -17.67 10.76 18.78
N LEU A 159 -18.44 10.51 17.73
CA LEU A 159 -19.62 11.29 17.40
C LEU A 159 -20.85 10.48 17.77
N SER A 160 -21.84 11.13 18.39
CA SER A 160 -23.12 10.53 18.73
C SER A 160 -24.25 11.56 18.70
N THR A 161 -25.48 11.10 18.95
CA THR A 161 -26.64 12.00 19.04
C THR A 161 -26.73 12.67 20.41
N ASN A 162 -27.45 13.79 20.48
CA ASN A 162 -27.75 14.54 21.70
C ASN A 162 -26.59 15.41 22.21
N GLY A 163 -25.96 16.17 21.32
CA GLY A 163 -24.92 17.15 21.67
C GLY A 163 -23.48 16.66 21.45
N GLU A 164 -23.31 15.42 20.99
CA GLU A 164 -22.02 14.86 20.55
C GLU A 164 -21.90 14.85 19.01
N GLU A 165 -22.72 15.63 18.30
CA GLU A 165 -22.67 15.74 16.85
C GLU A 165 -21.48 16.60 16.38
N LEU A 166 -20.99 16.30 15.17
CA LEU A 166 -19.93 17.09 14.55
C LEU A 166 -20.43 18.51 14.25
N PHE A 167 -19.80 19.50 14.88
CA PHE A 167 -20.18 20.92 14.83
C PHE A 167 -21.58 21.23 15.39
N GLY A 168 -22.10 20.40 16.31
CA GLY A 168 -23.38 20.65 16.98
C GLY A 168 -24.61 20.50 16.08
N ARG A 169 -24.48 19.81 14.93
CA ARG A 169 -25.61 19.47 14.06
C ARG A 169 -25.49 18.07 13.49
N SER A 170 -26.62 17.39 13.33
CA SER A 170 -26.66 16.16 12.52
C SER A 170 -26.55 16.50 11.04
N TRP A 171 -25.90 15.62 10.29
CA TRP A 171 -25.68 15.73 8.84
C TRP A 171 -26.44 14.66 8.04
N GLY A 172 -27.24 13.82 8.72
CA GLY A 172 -28.04 12.74 8.16
C GLY A 172 -28.79 11.97 9.24
#